data_AF-P55371-F1
#
_entry.id   AF-P55371-F1
#
_cell.length_a   1.000
_cell.length_b   1.000
_cell.length_c   1.000
_cell.angle_alpha   90.00
_cell.angle_beta   90.00
_cell.angle_gamma   90.00
#
_symmetry.space_group_name_H-M   'P 1'
#
loop_
_entity.id
_entity.type
_entity.pdbx_description
1 polymer ?
#
loop_
_entity_poly.entity_id
_entity_poly.type
_entity_poly.pdbx_seq_one_letter_code
_entity_poly.pdbx_strand_id
1 'polypeptide(L)'
;MRIEFEVTHPFHPWRGQRFVLSTRKQNWGEDRVMFYDADGRLRSLLASWTDVAAPDVFIQIAAGRSFVRPDDLATLAALIEQIERSHGG
;
A
#
# COMPACT_ATOMS: atom_id res chain seq x y z
N MET A 1 -6.81 19.47 16.46
CA MET A 1 -6.71 18.02 16.74
C MET A 1 -5.79 17.43 15.68
N ARG A 2 -4.66 16.82 16.09
CA ARG A 2 -3.76 16.14 15.15
C ARG A 2 -4.35 14.75 14.86
N ILE A 3 -4.47 14.40 13.60
CA ILE A 3 -4.89 13.06 13.19
C ILE A 3 -3.62 12.21 13.12
N GLU A 4 -3.63 11.06 13.77
CA GLU A 4 -2.57 10.07 13.68
C GLU A 4 -3.05 8.88 12.87
N PHE A 5 -2.09 8.18 12.27
CA PHE A 5 -2.32 6.92 11.59
C PHE A 5 -1.20 5.94 11.88
N GLU A 6 -1.49 4.66 11.73
CA GLU A 6 -0.54 3.56 11.83
C GLU A 6 -0.27 2.96 10.45
N VAL A 7 0.98 2.57 10.19
CA VAL A 7 1.32 1.77 9.01
C VAL A 7 0.94 0.31 9.26
N THR A 8 0.00 -0.21 8.47
CA THR A 8 -0.57 -1.55 8.66
C THR A 8 0.02 -2.59 7.70
N HIS A 9 0.65 -2.15 6.60
CA HIS A 9 1.12 -3.05 5.55
C HIS A 9 2.18 -4.06 6.06
N PRO A 10 2.00 -5.37 5.86
CA PRO A 10 2.81 -6.45 6.45
C PRO A 10 4.29 -6.40 6.06
N PHE A 11 4.58 -6.00 4.81
CA PHE A 11 5.93 -5.98 4.26
C PHE A 11 6.59 -4.60 4.33
N HIS A 12 5.96 -3.61 4.98
CA HIS A 12 6.54 -2.28 5.10
C HIS A 12 7.47 -2.18 6.32
N PRO A 13 8.67 -1.58 6.21
CA PRO A 13 9.62 -1.47 7.33
C PRO A 13 9.07 -0.75 8.56
N TRP A 14 8.14 0.20 8.35
CA TRP A 14 7.50 0.97 9.41
C TRP A 14 6.21 0.37 9.96
N ARG A 15 5.90 -0.90 9.67
CA ARG A 15 4.69 -1.54 10.18
C ARG A 15 4.57 -1.38 11.70
N GLY A 16 3.38 -0.99 12.17
CA GLY A 16 3.08 -0.71 13.58
C GLY A 16 3.55 0.66 14.07
N GLN A 17 4.28 1.42 13.25
CA GLN A 17 4.69 2.77 13.59
C GLN A 17 3.56 3.77 13.31
N ARG A 18 3.40 4.73 14.21
CA ARG A 18 2.40 5.80 14.12
C ARG A 18 3.04 7.11 13.69
N PHE A 19 2.32 7.86 12.86
CA PHE A 19 2.73 9.18 12.39
C PHE A 19 1.57 10.17 12.44
N VAL A 20 1.90 11.46 12.48
CA VAL A 20 0.91 12.54 12.37
C VAL A 20 0.61 12.81 10.90
N LEU A 21 -0.65 12.71 10.52
CA LEU A 21 -1.12 13.05 9.18
C LEU A 21 -0.94 14.54 8.91
N SER A 22 -0.16 14.88 7.90
CA SER A 22 -0.07 16.25 7.38
C SER A 22 -1.18 16.51 6.36
N THR A 23 -1.31 15.62 5.37
CA THR A 23 -2.27 15.75 4.26
C THR A 23 -2.64 14.37 3.73
N ARG A 24 -3.89 14.19 3.29
CA ARG A 24 -4.29 13.06 2.43
C ARG A 24 -4.77 13.63 1.10
N LYS A 25 -4.28 13.09 -0.02
CA LYS A 25 -4.72 13.52 -1.34
C LYS A 25 -4.53 12.43 -2.38
N GLN A 26 -5.33 12.54 -3.43
CA GLN A 26 -5.08 11.82 -4.68
C GLN A 26 -3.86 12.39 -5.37
N ASN A 27 -2.90 11.52 -5.67
CA ASN A 27 -1.65 11.85 -6.32
C ASN A 27 -1.35 10.75 -7.36
N TRP A 28 -1.24 11.12 -8.64
CA TRP A 28 -0.97 10.17 -9.73
C TRP A 28 -1.96 8.99 -9.80
N GLY A 29 -3.23 9.25 -9.47
CA GLY A 29 -4.27 8.22 -9.43
C GLY A 29 -4.31 7.39 -8.14
N GLU A 30 -3.39 7.62 -7.20
CA GLU A 30 -3.30 6.89 -5.95
C GLU A 30 -3.66 7.76 -4.74
N ASP A 31 -4.47 7.21 -3.83
CA ASP A 31 -4.82 7.87 -2.58
C ASP A 31 -3.67 7.72 -1.59
N ARG A 32 -3.09 8.84 -1.19
CA ARG A 32 -1.83 8.88 -0.44
C ARG A 32 -1.94 9.74 0.81
N VAL A 33 -1.31 9.27 1.88
CA VAL A 33 -1.10 10.00 3.13
C VAL A 33 0.32 10.58 3.16
N MET A 34 0.44 11.84 3.54
CA MET A 34 1.69 12.56 3.69
C MET A 34 1.94 12.93 5.15
N PHE A 35 3.18 12.82 5.59
CA PHE A 35 3.59 13.03 6.98
C PHE A 35 5.09 13.35 7.06
N TYR A 36 5.52 13.85 8.21
CA TYR A 36 6.94 14.05 8.50
C TYR A 36 7.48 12.86 9.30
N ASP A 37 8.61 12.31 8.87
CA ASP A 37 9.32 11.28 9.64
C ASP A 37 10.12 11.88 10.82
N ALA A 38 10.84 11.02 11.56
CA ALA A 38 11.62 11.44 12.72
C ALA A 38 12.75 12.43 12.38
N ASP A 39 13.23 12.44 11.13
CA ASP A 39 14.23 13.38 10.64
C ASP A 39 13.59 14.70 10.13
N GLY A 40 12.27 14.83 10.23
CA GLY A 40 11.53 15.98 9.71
C GLY A 40 11.40 15.99 8.18
N ARG A 41 11.61 14.85 7.50
CA ARG A 41 11.46 14.76 6.04
C ARG A 41 10.02 14.44 5.68
N LEU A 42 9.50 15.08 4.63
CA LEU A 42 8.17 14.78 4.11
C LEU A 42 8.19 13.42 3.38
N ARG A 43 7.33 12.50 3.83
CA ARG A 43 7.15 11.16 3.27
C ARG A 43 5.71 10.99 2.79
N SER A 44 5.53 10.01 1.91
CA SER A 44 4.24 9.67 1.30
C SER A 44 4.07 8.15 1.30
N LEU A 45 2.91 7.68 1.76
CA LEU A 45 2.51 6.27 1.71
C LEU A 45 1.13 6.16 1.06
N LEU A 46 0.82 4.99 0.49
CA LEU A 46 -0.54 4.68 0.08
C LEU A 46 -1.45 4.65 1.32
N ALA A 47 -2.64 5.24 1.22
CA ALA A 47 -3.62 5.20 2.30
C ALA A 47 -4.03 3.74 2.61
N SER A 48 -4.05 2.85 1.61
CA SER A 48 -4.31 1.42 1.77
C SER A 48 -3.25 0.67 2.58
N TRP A 49 -2.09 1.29 2.83
CA TRP A 49 -1.03 0.73 3.68
C TRP A 49 -1.12 1.23 5.13
N THR A 50 -2.15 2.01 5.47
CA THR A 50 -2.36 2.57 6.80
C THR A 50 -3.79 2.29 7.29
N ASP A 51 -4.06 2.63 8.55
CA ASP A 51 -5.41 2.59 9.15
C ASP A 51 -6.30 3.79 8.73
N VAL A 52 -5.82 4.67 7.83
CA VAL A 52 -6.61 5.79 7.30
C VAL A 52 -7.60 5.33 6.22
N ALA A 53 -7.23 4.32 5.45
CA ALA A 53 -8.16 3.69 4.51
C ALA A 53 -9.08 2.72 5.25
N ALA A 54 -10.30 2.57 4.73
CA ALA A 54 -11.16 1.49 5.18
C ALA A 54 -10.43 0.16 4.95
N PRO A 55 -10.46 -0.76 5.92
CA PRO A 55 -9.73 -2.01 5.81
C PRO A 55 -10.22 -2.83 4.62
N ASP A 56 -9.28 -3.34 3.83
CA ASP A 56 -9.59 -4.16 2.67
C ASP A 56 -10.25 -5.48 3.09
N VAL A 57 -11.47 -5.72 2.61
CA VAL A 57 -12.30 -6.88 2.98
C VAL A 57 -11.60 -8.20 2.66
N PHE A 58 -10.87 -8.28 1.54
CA PHE A 58 -10.12 -9.48 1.19
C PHE A 58 -9.00 -9.72 2.20
N ILE A 59 -8.22 -8.70 2.55
CA ILE A 59 -7.14 -8.82 3.54
C ILE A 59 -7.68 -9.24 4.91
N GLN A 60 -8.83 -8.70 5.32
CA GLN A 60 -9.50 -9.12 6.54
C GLN A 60 -9.90 -10.60 6.51
N ILE A 61 -10.57 -11.06 5.45
CA ILE A 61 -11.01 -12.46 5.30
C ILE A 61 -9.80 -13.41 5.21
N ALA A 62 -8.74 -12.98 4.53
CA ALA A 62 -7.52 -13.76 4.40
C ALA A 62 -6.86 -14.00 5.76
N ALA A 63 -7.03 -13.09 6.72
CA ALA A 63 -6.54 -13.22 8.09
C ALA A 63 -5.04 -13.60 8.16
N GLY A 64 -4.24 -12.96 7.30
CA GLY A 64 -2.79 -13.21 7.19
C GLY A 64 -2.40 -14.50 6.45
N ARG A 65 -3.36 -15.28 5.95
CA ARG A 65 -3.11 -16.48 5.13
C ARG A 65 -2.85 -16.16 3.65
N SER A 66 -3.29 -14.99 3.21
CA SER A 66 -2.99 -14.46 1.88
C SER A 66 -2.88 -12.94 1.93
N PHE A 67 -1.94 -12.40 1.15
CA PHE A 67 -1.70 -10.96 1.02
C PHE A 67 -1.97 -10.45 -0.40
N VAL A 68 -2.25 -11.35 -1.34
CA VAL A 68 -2.50 -11.04 -2.75
C VAL A 68 -3.76 -11.75 -3.20
N ARG A 69 -4.58 -11.07 -4.00
CA ARG A 69 -5.78 -11.68 -4.56
C ARG A 69 -5.37 -12.67 -5.64
N PRO A 70 -6.03 -13.83 -5.75
CA PRO A 70 -5.75 -14.78 -6.83
C PRO A 70 -5.81 -14.14 -8.22
N ASP A 71 -6.72 -13.19 -8.44
CA ASP A 71 -6.85 -12.45 -9.70
C ASP A 71 -5.63 -11.57 -10.01
N ASP A 72 -5.01 -10.96 -9.00
CA ASP A 72 -3.79 -10.16 -9.17
C ASP A 72 -2.62 -11.06 -9.58
N LEU A 73 -2.51 -12.25 -8.97
CA LEU A 73 -1.52 -13.26 -9.34
C LEU A 73 -1.72 -13.80 -10.75
N ALA A 74 -2.97 -14.07 -11.14
CA ALA A 74 -3.30 -14.49 -12.51
C ALA A 74 -2.97 -13.39 -13.53
N THR A 75 -3.29 -12.14 -13.20
CA THR A 75 -2.96 -10.97 -14.05
C THR A 75 -1.45 -10.81 -14.17
N LEU A 76 -0.71 -10.93 -13.07
CA LEU A 76 0.76 -10.87 -13.08
C LEU A 76 1.36 -11.96 -13.96
N ALA A 77 0.86 -13.20 -13.85
CA ALA A 77 1.32 -14.31 -14.69
C ALA A 77 1.10 -14.04 -16.19
N ALA A 78 -0.08 -13.52 -16.55
CA ALA A 78 -0.39 -13.15 -17.93
C ALA A 78 0.53 -12.01 -18.45
N LEU A 79 0.83 -11.02 -17.62
CA LEU A 79 1.74 -9.93 -17.98
C LEU A 79 3.17 -10.42 -18.20
N ILE A 80 3.67 -11.32 -17.35
CA ILE A 80 5.00 -11.94 -17.51
C ILE A 80 5.07 -12.70 -18.83
N GLU A 81 4.07 -13.53 -19.14
CA GLU A 81 4.02 -14.29 -20.39
C GLU A 81 4.01 -13.37 -21.64
N GLN A 82 3.32 -12.22 -21.57
CA GLN A 82 3.31 -11.24 -22.66
C GLN A 82 4.69 -10.59 -22.86
N ILE A 83 5.39 -10.28 -21.77
CA ILE A 83 6.73 -9.70 -21.79
C ILE A 83 7.73 -10.71 -22.38
N GLU A 84 7.68 -11.96 -21.95
CA GLU A 84 8.54 -13.04 -22.47
C GLU A 84 8.34 -13.25 -23.97
N ARG A 85 7.08 -13.27 -24.45
CA ARG A 85 6.77 -13.37 -25.89
C ARG A 85 7.29 -12.18 -26.70
N SER A 86 7.30 -10.99 -26.10
CA SER A 86 7.73 -9.75 -26.77
C SER A 86 9.25 -9.59 -26.81
N HIS A 87 9.98 -10.23 -25.87
CA HIS A 87 11.45 -10.24 -25.83
C HIS A 87 12.09 -11.45 -26.54
N GLY A 88 11.29 -12.43 -26.99
CA GLY A 88 11.73 -13.64 -27.68
C GLY A 88 11.61 -13.60 -29.21
N GLY A 89 11.93 -12.47 -29.86
CA GLY A 89 12.04 -12.33 -31.33
C GLY A 89 13.34 -11.66 -31.73
#